data_AF-A0A0R0AID6-F1
#
_entry.id   AF-A0A0R0AID6-F1
#
_cell.length_a   1.000
_cell.length_b   1.000
_cell.length_c   1.000
_cell.angle_alpha   90.00
_cell.angle_beta   90.00
_cell.angle_gamma   90.00
#
_symmetry.space_group_name_H-M   'P 1'
#
loop_
_entity.id
_entity.type
_entity.pdbx_description
1 polymer ?
#
loop_
_entity_poly.entity_id
_entity_poly.type
_entity_poly.pdbx_seq_one_letter_code
_entity_poly.pdbx_strand_id
1 'polypeptide(L)'
;MKYLVKPVLVLSAIGLLLSVLAHITALLGIDLHLGDSVFVLHGGVFLVWLPTVLLASKMGRGGRISGWSPGGRGFWKQALSGCPAWMRYTAFGLFGYAMLNFFLVARGVADGANDASMDPAVIRGFSGHWMVFYYFAFAITYSVFKKPELLGPAVCSLGHKNWPGDKFCPECGNPIVVRARK
;
A
#
# COMPACT_ATOMS: atom_id res chain seq x y z
N MET A 1 -9.35 -11.42 10.19
CA MET A 1 -8.95 -10.51 9.09
C MET A 1 -9.85 -9.31 8.94
N LYS A 2 -11.19 -9.45 8.89
CA LYS A 2 -12.09 -8.28 8.88
C LYS A 2 -11.78 -7.27 10.01
N TYR A 3 -11.47 -7.78 11.21
CA TYR A 3 -11.07 -6.98 12.37
C TYR A 3 -9.73 -6.24 12.23
N LEU A 4 -8.85 -6.66 11.30
CA LEU A 4 -7.56 -6.01 11.05
C LEU A 4 -7.67 -4.84 10.06
N VAL A 5 -8.72 -4.81 9.22
CA VAL A 5 -8.85 -3.81 8.16
C VAL A 5 -8.94 -2.40 8.73
N LYS A 6 -9.85 -2.16 9.70
CA LYS A 6 -10.03 -0.84 10.31
C LYS A 6 -8.78 -0.31 11.02
N PRO A 7 -8.12 -1.05 11.94
CA PRO A 7 -6.94 -0.53 12.62
C PRO A 7 -5.78 -0.29 11.65
N VAL A 8 -5.54 -1.19 10.69
CA VAL A 8 -4.48 -0.98 9.68
C VAL A 8 -4.78 0.24 8.81
N LEU A 9 -6.04 0.45 8.42
CA LEU A 9 -6.45 1.62 7.64
C LEU A 9 -6.15 2.92 8.39
N VAL A 10 -6.55 3.00 9.66
CA VAL A 10 -6.35 4.20 10.50
C VAL A 10 -4.86 4.43 10.77
N LEU A 11 -4.11 3.40 11.16
CA LEU A 11 -2.67 3.51 11.40
C LEU A 11 -1.91 3.91 10.13
N SER A 12 -2.30 3.37 8.97
CA SER A 12 -1.69 3.76 7.69
C SER A 12 -1.97 5.22 7.33
N ALA A 13 -3.17 5.72 7.63
CA ALA A 13 -3.52 7.12 7.42
C ALA A 13 -2.73 8.05 8.35
N ILE A 14 -2.59 7.70 9.63
CA ILE A 14 -1.78 8.46 10.60
C ILE A 14 -0.31 8.47 10.16
N GLY A 15 0.26 7.31 9.84
CA GLY A 15 1.64 7.22 9.36
C GLY A 15 1.87 7.98 8.05
N LEU A 16 0.89 8.01 7.15
CA LEU A 16 0.94 8.83 5.95
C LEU A 16 0.97 10.32 6.27
N LEU A 17 0.09 10.81 7.15
CA LEU A 17 0.07 12.23 7.54
C LEU A 17 1.38 12.66 8.20
N LEU A 18 1.89 11.85 9.13
CA LEU A 18 3.16 12.10 9.80
C LEU A 18 4.35 12.06 8.85
N SER A 19 4.37 11.11 7.90
CA SER A 19 5.43 11.05 6.89
C SER A 19 5.39 12.22 5.90
N VAL A 20 4.19 12.69 5.50
CA VAL A 20 4.04 13.91 4.70
C VAL A 20 4.55 15.13 5.47
N LEU A 21 4.21 15.27 6.74
CA LEU A 21 4.70 16.37 7.57
C LEU A 21 6.23 16.36 7.66
N ALA A 22 6.82 15.21 8.01
CA ALA A 22 8.27 15.05 8.07
C ALA A 22 8.96 15.33 6.71
N HIS A 23 8.30 14.99 5.61
CA HIS A 23 8.82 15.26 4.28
C HIS A 23 8.78 16.75 3.93
N ILE A 24 7.68 17.44 4.23
CA ILE A 24 7.53 18.89 3.99
C ILE A 24 8.53 19.66 4.83
N THR A 25 8.70 19.35 6.12
CA THR A 25 9.68 20.03 6.97
C THR A 25 11.10 19.82 6.46
N ALA A 26 11.44 18.60 6.02
CA ALA A 26 12.74 18.32 5.41
C ALA A 26 12.96 19.08 4.10
N LEU A 27 11.92 19.25 3.27
CA LEU A 27 12.00 20.08 2.04
C LEU A 27 12.19 21.57 2.35
N LEU A 28 11.64 22.05 3.47
CA LEU A 28 11.80 23.43 3.93
C LEU A 28 13.12 23.67 4.68
N GLY A 29 13.92 22.62 4.91
CA GLY A 29 15.14 22.70 5.73
C GLY A 29 14.87 22.97 7.21
N ILE A 30 13.64 22.72 7.68
CA ILE A 30 13.25 22.89 9.08
C ILE A 30 13.67 21.63 9.84
N ASP A 31 14.57 21.80 10.80
CA ASP A 31 14.89 20.75 11.76
C ASP A 31 13.72 20.56 12.73
N LEU A 32 13.19 19.34 12.78
CA LEU A 32 12.11 18.97 13.70
C LEU A 32 12.61 18.79 15.14
N HIS A 33 13.93 18.78 15.38
CA HIS A 33 14.57 18.46 16.66
C HIS A 33 14.12 17.13 17.28
N LEU A 34 13.49 16.26 16.49
CA LEU A 34 13.03 14.94 16.91
C LEU A 34 14.15 13.89 16.91
N GLY A 35 15.33 14.24 16.37
CA GLY A 35 16.49 13.36 16.26
C GLY A 35 16.14 11.98 15.70
N ASP A 36 16.66 10.94 16.32
CA ASP A 36 16.45 9.54 15.96
C ASP A 36 14.99 9.09 16.08
N SER A 37 14.15 9.82 16.84
CA SER A 37 12.75 9.43 17.07
C SER A 37 11.92 9.45 15.78
N VAL A 38 12.35 10.21 14.76
CA VAL A 38 11.69 10.23 13.44
C VAL A 38 11.72 8.84 12.79
N PHE A 39 12.72 8.00 13.09
CA PHE A 39 12.79 6.62 12.59
C PHE A 39 11.73 5.68 13.18
N VAL A 40 10.96 6.10 14.19
CA VAL A 40 9.74 5.38 14.59
C VAL A 40 8.76 5.28 13.41
N LEU A 41 8.73 6.27 12.51
CA LEU A 41 7.96 6.19 11.26
C LEU A 41 8.44 5.04 10.37
N HIS A 42 9.75 4.77 10.34
CA HIS A 42 10.31 3.63 9.61
C HIS A 42 9.86 2.31 10.25
N GLY A 43 9.96 2.17 11.57
CA GLY A 43 9.47 1.00 12.30
C GLY A 43 7.97 0.76 12.07
N GLY A 44 7.17 1.83 12.09
CA GLY A 44 5.73 1.78 11.85
C GLY A 44 5.34 1.32 10.44
N VAL A 45 6.21 1.48 9.43
CA VAL A 45 5.97 0.92 8.09
C VAL A 45 5.79 -0.58 8.19
N PHE A 46 6.65 -1.29 8.91
CA PHE A 46 6.55 -2.75 9.05
C PHE A 46 5.27 -3.18 9.76
N LEU A 47 4.82 -2.40 10.75
CA LEU A 47 3.59 -2.65 11.50
C LEU A 47 2.35 -2.62 10.60
N VAL A 48 2.27 -1.70 9.64
CA VAL A 48 1.14 -1.61 8.70
C VAL A 48 1.34 -2.43 7.43
N TRP A 49 2.59 -2.61 7.00
CA TRP A 49 2.93 -3.27 5.74
C TRP A 49 2.71 -4.78 5.80
N LEU A 50 3.15 -5.44 6.87
CA LEU A 50 2.95 -6.88 7.06
C LEU A 50 1.47 -7.31 6.94
N PRO A 51 0.52 -6.73 7.71
CA PRO A 51 -0.89 -7.09 7.57
C PRO A 51 -1.45 -6.72 6.19
N THR A 52 -0.97 -5.63 5.57
CA THR A 52 -1.35 -5.25 4.19
C THR A 52 -0.93 -6.33 3.19
N VAL A 53 0.30 -6.83 3.27
CA VAL A 53 0.80 -7.91 2.39
C VAL A 53 -0.02 -9.18 2.59
N LEU A 54 -0.38 -9.52 3.83
CA LEU A 54 -1.24 -10.67 4.12
C LEU A 54 -2.65 -10.49 3.53
N LEU A 55 -3.24 -9.31 3.64
CA LEU A 55 -4.52 -8.97 3.00
C LEU A 55 -4.41 -9.13 1.47
N ALA A 56 -3.36 -8.56 0.87
CA ALA A 56 -3.12 -8.61 -0.57
C ALA A 56 -2.90 -10.04 -1.08
N SER A 57 -2.18 -10.85 -0.32
CA SER A 57 -1.94 -12.26 -0.64
C SER A 57 -3.22 -13.09 -0.63
N LYS A 58 -4.22 -12.72 0.18
CA LYS A 58 -5.52 -13.41 0.19
C LYS A 58 -6.40 -13.03 -1.00
N MET A 59 -6.26 -11.81 -1.52
CA MET A 59 -6.99 -11.37 -2.71
C MET A 59 -6.63 -12.23 -3.94
N GLY A 60 -5.38 -12.70 -4.05
CA GLY A 60 -4.90 -13.50 -5.19
C GLY A 60 -5.32 -14.98 -5.21
N ARG A 61 -5.84 -15.54 -4.11
CA ARG A 61 -6.11 -17.00 -3.98
C ARG A 61 -7.33 -17.50 -4.76
N GLY A 62 -8.06 -16.62 -5.47
CA GLY A 62 -9.26 -16.94 -6.24
C GLY A 62 -9.03 -17.40 -7.69
N GLY A 63 -7.77 -17.54 -8.12
CA GLY A 63 -7.39 -18.31 -9.32
C GLY A 63 -8.11 -17.97 -10.62
N ARG A 64 -7.74 -16.87 -11.31
CA ARG A 64 -7.85 -16.80 -12.79
C ARG A 64 -7.16 -15.63 -13.50
N ILE A 65 -6.32 -14.81 -12.85
CA ILE A 65 -5.47 -13.93 -13.66
C ILE A 65 -4.37 -14.82 -14.24
N SER A 66 -4.49 -15.18 -15.52
CA SER A 66 -3.34 -15.60 -16.33
C SER A 66 -2.34 -14.43 -16.28
N GLY A 67 -1.31 -14.52 -15.43
CA GLY A 67 -0.43 -13.40 -15.11
C GLY A 67 -0.62 -12.78 -13.72
N TRP A 68 -1.26 -13.46 -12.76
CA TRP A 68 -1.07 -13.14 -11.34
C TRP A 68 0.38 -13.45 -10.97
N SER A 69 1.21 -12.43 -11.05
CA SER A 69 2.51 -12.39 -10.39
C SER A 69 2.43 -11.34 -9.29
N PRO A 70 2.91 -11.60 -8.06
CA PRO A 70 3.11 -10.57 -7.06
C PRO A 70 3.84 -9.37 -7.69
N GLY A 71 3.20 -8.19 -7.70
CA GLY A 71 3.74 -6.98 -8.34
C GLY A 71 3.38 -6.75 -9.82
N GLY A 72 2.65 -7.66 -10.48
CA GLY A 72 2.23 -7.51 -11.87
C GLY A 72 1.06 -6.54 -12.09
N ARG A 73 0.81 -6.13 -13.34
CA ARG A 73 -0.31 -5.22 -13.71
C ARG A 73 -1.69 -5.72 -13.23
N GLY A 74 -1.92 -7.03 -13.28
CA GLY A 74 -3.16 -7.65 -12.78
C GLY A 74 -3.32 -7.54 -11.27
N PHE A 75 -2.21 -7.64 -10.52
CA PHE A 75 -2.20 -7.48 -9.06
C PHE A 75 -2.63 -6.06 -8.65
N TRP A 76 -2.01 -5.03 -9.22
CA TRP A 76 -2.32 -3.63 -8.85
C TRP A 76 -3.75 -3.23 -9.20
N LYS A 77 -4.26 -3.70 -10.35
CA LYS A 77 -5.66 -3.48 -10.75
C LYS A 77 -6.62 -4.08 -9.74
N GLN A 78 -6.31 -5.25 -9.19
CA GLN A 78 -7.14 -5.90 -8.17
C GLN A 78 -6.99 -5.22 -6.81
N ALA A 79 -5.74 -5.06 -6.34
CA ALA A 79 -5.45 -4.55 -5.00
C ALA A 79 -6.06 -3.16 -4.78
N LEU A 80 -6.16 -2.35 -5.84
CA LEU A 80 -6.73 -1.01 -5.82
C LEU A 80 -8.16 -0.93 -6.42
N SER A 81 -8.83 -2.05 -6.64
CA SER A 81 -10.14 -2.10 -7.32
C SER A 81 -11.28 -1.44 -6.55
N GLY A 82 -11.16 -1.30 -5.23
CA GLY A 82 -12.09 -0.55 -4.37
C GLY A 82 -11.73 0.93 -4.20
N CYS A 83 -10.56 1.37 -4.69
CA CYS A 83 -10.13 2.77 -4.63
C CYS A 83 -10.77 3.60 -5.76
N PRO A 84 -11.09 4.89 -5.51
CA PRO A 84 -11.42 5.85 -6.56
C PRO A 84 -10.21 6.14 -7.45
N ALA A 85 -10.45 6.72 -8.64
CA ALA A 85 -9.41 6.97 -9.63
C ALA A 85 -8.27 7.86 -9.11
N TRP A 86 -8.59 8.96 -8.41
CA TRP A 86 -7.60 9.86 -7.84
C TRP A 86 -6.62 9.12 -6.93
N MET A 87 -7.13 8.21 -6.09
CA MET A 87 -6.31 7.46 -5.13
C MET A 87 -5.35 6.51 -5.83
N ARG A 88 -5.74 5.95 -6.97
CA ARG A 88 -4.85 5.11 -7.80
C ARG A 88 -3.75 5.95 -8.44
N TYR A 89 -4.11 7.09 -9.03
CA TYR A 89 -3.14 7.99 -9.65
C TYR A 89 -2.13 8.53 -8.63
N THR A 90 -2.60 8.91 -7.44
CA THR A 90 -1.71 9.34 -6.35
C THR A 90 -0.77 8.22 -5.90
N ALA A 91 -1.17 6.94 -5.92
CA ALA A 91 -0.27 5.83 -5.59
C ALA A 91 0.95 5.77 -6.51
N PHE A 92 0.69 5.80 -7.82
CA PHE A 92 1.74 5.73 -8.84
C PHE A 92 2.53 7.04 -8.92
N GLY A 93 1.87 8.19 -8.73
CA GLY A 93 2.52 9.50 -8.67
C GLY A 93 3.48 9.60 -7.49
N LEU A 94 3.06 9.22 -6.28
CA LEU A 94 3.92 9.18 -5.09
C LEU A 94 5.08 8.20 -5.25
N PHE A 95 4.85 7.04 -5.86
CA PHE A 95 5.93 6.09 -6.16
C PHE A 95 6.98 6.70 -7.09
N GLY A 96 6.56 7.30 -8.21
CA GLY A 96 7.46 7.97 -9.14
C GLY A 96 8.22 9.12 -8.48
N TYR A 97 7.53 9.94 -7.68
CA TYR A 97 8.12 11.01 -6.90
C TYR A 97 9.19 10.49 -5.91
N ALA A 98 8.87 9.45 -5.13
CA ALA A 98 9.80 8.90 -4.15
C ALA A 98 11.05 8.30 -4.80
N MET A 99 10.90 7.65 -5.97
CA MET A 99 12.05 7.16 -6.74
C MET A 99 12.93 8.31 -7.22
N LEU A 100 12.33 9.34 -7.82
CA LEU A 100 13.10 10.53 -8.24
C LEU A 100 13.81 11.18 -7.05
N ASN A 101 13.10 11.41 -5.95
CA ASN A 101 13.65 12.00 -4.74
C ASN A 101 14.78 11.14 -4.14
N PHE A 102 14.65 9.81 -4.15
CA PHE A 102 15.69 8.90 -3.70
C PHE A 102 16.98 9.06 -4.50
N PHE A 103 16.90 9.06 -5.83
CA PHE A 103 18.09 9.21 -6.67
C PHE A 103 18.74 10.59 -6.52
N LEU A 104 17.93 11.65 -6.35
CA LEU A 104 18.45 13.00 -6.11
C LEU A 104 19.20 13.11 -4.77
N VAL A 105 18.62 12.57 -3.69
CA VAL A 105 19.26 12.56 -2.36
C VAL A 105 20.50 11.65 -2.37
N ALA A 106 20.42 10.46 -2.95
CA ALA A 106 21.55 9.53 -3.03
C ALA A 106 22.77 10.15 -3.74
N ARG A 107 22.53 10.93 -4.80
CA ARG A 107 23.58 11.70 -5.46
C ARG A 107 24.15 12.80 -4.54
N GLY A 108 23.29 13.61 -3.92
CA GLY A 108 23.73 14.69 -3.03
C GLY A 108 24.52 14.21 -1.80
N VAL A 109 24.15 13.05 -1.23
CA VAL A 109 24.89 12.42 -0.12
C VAL A 109 26.26 11.90 -0.57
N ALA A 110 26.35 11.33 -1.78
CA ALA A 110 27.63 10.86 -2.34
C ALA A 110 28.62 12.01 -2.57
N ASP A 111 28.12 13.23 -2.83
CA ASP A 111 28.92 14.40 -3.13
C ASP A 111 29.35 15.21 -1.87
N GLY A 112 28.85 14.90 -0.65
CA GLY A 112 28.98 15.80 0.51
C GLY A 112 29.01 15.20 1.92
N ALA A 113 29.26 13.91 2.11
CA ALA A 113 29.22 13.28 3.44
C ALA A 113 30.37 13.73 4.36
N ASN A 114 30.12 14.68 5.29
CA ASN A 114 31.08 15.00 6.36
C ASN A 114 30.52 15.20 7.77
N ASP A 115 29.20 15.29 8.02
CA ASP A 115 28.70 15.52 9.39
C ASP A 115 27.67 14.49 9.88
N ALA A 116 27.88 14.03 11.11
CA ALA A 116 27.18 12.93 11.78
C ALA A 116 25.82 13.30 12.41
N SER A 117 25.35 14.54 12.25
CA SER A 117 23.97 14.91 12.60
C SER A 117 23.01 14.41 11.52
N MET A 118 21.77 14.05 11.88
CA MET A 118 20.74 13.72 10.88
C MET A 118 20.43 14.94 10.00
N ASP A 119 21.14 15.02 8.89
CA ASP A 119 20.94 16.02 7.86
C ASP A 119 19.48 15.93 7.34
N PRO A 120 18.76 17.06 7.21
CA PRO A 120 17.50 17.15 6.49
C PRO A 120 17.49 16.37 5.16
N ALA A 121 18.63 16.24 4.46
CA ALA A 121 18.77 15.41 3.27
C ALA A 121 18.45 13.92 3.52
N VAL A 122 18.93 13.34 4.63
CA VAL A 122 18.66 11.94 5.01
C VAL A 122 17.18 11.76 5.31
N ILE A 123 16.59 12.66 6.11
CA ILE A 123 15.16 12.62 6.45
C ILE A 123 14.33 12.76 5.17
N ARG A 124 14.69 13.64 4.24
CA ARG A 124 14.03 13.80 2.94
C ARG A 124 14.06 12.51 2.12
N GLY A 125 15.19 11.80 2.10
CA GLY A 125 15.33 10.52 1.40
C GLY A 125 14.40 9.43 1.96
N PHE A 126 14.43 9.24 3.29
CA PHE A 126 13.64 8.20 3.95
C PHE A 126 12.15 8.51 4.03
N SER A 127 11.77 9.75 4.30
CA SER A 127 10.36 10.17 4.41
C SER A 127 9.58 9.96 3.10
N GLY A 128 10.21 10.15 1.94
CA GLY A 128 9.59 9.81 0.66
C GLY A 128 9.23 8.33 0.54
N HIS A 129 10.07 7.43 1.07
CA HIS A 129 9.77 5.99 1.10
C HIS A 129 8.64 5.67 2.08
N TRP A 130 8.67 6.27 3.27
CA TRP A 130 7.62 6.06 4.27
C TRP A 130 6.26 6.47 3.70
N MET A 131 6.17 7.63 3.04
CA MET A 131 4.96 8.09 2.36
C MET A 131 4.42 7.04 1.38
N VAL A 132 5.29 6.44 0.55
CA VAL A 132 4.90 5.39 -0.40
C VAL A 132 4.32 4.17 0.33
N PHE A 133 5.03 3.63 1.32
CA PHE A 133 4.58 2.42 2.02
C PHE A 133 3.28 2.66 2.80
N TYR A 134 3.17 3.76 3.53
CA TYR A 134 1.95 4.13 4.24
C TYR A 134 0.79 4.37 3.27
N TYR A 135 1.05 5.02 2.14
CA TYR A 135 0.03 5.28 1.13
C TYR A 135 -0.48 3.98 0.48
N PHE A 136 0.41 3.08 0.08
CA PHE A 136 0.00 1.79 -0.49
C PHE A 136 -0.71 0.92 0.55
N ALA A 137 -0.25 0.90 1.80
CA ALA A 137 -0.95 0.22 2.89
C ALA A 137 -2.37 0.78 3.08
N PHE A 138 -2.51 2.10 3.09
CA PHE A 138 -3.80 2.78 3.18
C PHE A 138 -4.70 2.44 1.98
N ALA A 139 -4.21 2.57 0.76
CA ALA A 139 -5.00 2.35 -0.45
C ALA A 139 -5.45 0.89 -0.59
N ILE A 140 -4.57 -0.09 -0.38
CA ILE A 140 -4.90 -1.52 -0.44
C ILE A 140 -5.92 -1.87 0.65
N THR A 141 -5.72 -1.38 1.87
CA THR A 141 -6.65 -1.64 2.97
C THR A 141 -7.99 -0.94 2.76
N TYR A 142 -7.99 0.26 2.18
CA TYR A 142 -9.20 1.00 1.80
C TYR A 142 -10.00 0.24 0.73
N SER A 143 -9.32 -0.32 -0.27
CA SER A 143 -9.93 -1.15 -1.30
C SER A 143 -10.68 -2.33 -0.70
N VAL A 144 -10.06 -3.05 0.24
CA VAL A 144 -10.68 -4.14 1.01
C VAL A 144 -11.82 -3.64 1.90
N PHE A 145 -11.67 -2.47 2.52
CA PHE A 145 -12.72 -1.87 3.35
C PHE A 145 -13.99 -1.54 2.55
N LYS A 146 -13.83 -1.03 1.32
CA LYS A 146 -14.94 -0.73 0.40
C LYS A 146 -15.52 -1.97 -0.28
N LYS A 147 -14.70 -2.99 -0.52
CA LYS A 147 -15.06 -4.23 -1.19
C LYS A 147 -14.63 -5.44 -0.35
N PRO A 148 -15.32 -5.73 0.76
CA PRO A 148 -14.96 -6.85 1.64
C PRO A 148 -15.05 -8.22 0.94
N GLU A 149 -15.81 -8.32 -0.15
CA GLU A 149 -15.88 -9.47 -1.05
C GLU A 149 -14.52 -9.86 -1.64
N LEU A 150 -13.56 -8.94 -1.72
CA LEU A 150 -12.19 -9.22 -2.16
C LEU A 150 -11.46 -10.24 -1.27
N LEU A 151 -11.91 -10.41 -0.02
CA LEU A 151 -11.37 -11.42 0.91
C LEU A 151 -12.22 -12.71 0.96
N GLY A 152 -13.37 -12.72 0.30
CA GLY A 152 -14.32 -13.82 0.33
C GLY A 152 -13.96 -14.91 -0.68
N PRO A 153 -14.31 -16.18 -0.39
CA PRO A 153 -14.33 -17.20 -1.44
C PRO A 153 -15.47 -16.88 -2.40
N ALA A 154 -15.18 -16.70 -3.68
CA ALA A 154 -16.22 -16.76 -4.71
C ALA A 154 -16.36 -18.21 -5.14
N VAL A 155 -17.59 -18.71 -5.12
CA VAL A 155 -17.93 -20.05 -5.59
C VAL A 155 -19.18 -19.98 -6.46
N CYS A 156 -19.26 -20.82 -7.48
CA CYS A 156 -20.49 -20.96 -8.24
C CYS A 156 -21.46 -21.89 -7.53
N SER A 157 -22.69 -22.00 -8.03
CA SER A 157 -23.70 -22.91 -7.51
C SER A 157 -23.24 -24.38 -7.49
N LEU A 158 -22.32 -24.77 -8.37
CA LEU A 158 -21.73 -26.12 -8.44
C LEU A 158 -20.48 -26.29 -7.58
N GLY A 159 -20.06 -25.25 -6.84
CA GLY A 159 -18.92 -25.33 -5.91
C GLY A 159 -17.54 -25.10 -6.52
N HIS A 160 -17.43 -24.81 -7.83
CA HIS A 160 -16.15 -24.39 -8.42
C HIS A 160 -15.66 -23.11 -7.74
N LYS A 161 -14.35 -23.04 -7.47
CA LYS A 161 -13.72 -21.83 -6.94
C LYS A 161 -13.63 -20.81 -8.07
N ASN A 162 -14.08 -19.61 -7.77
CA ASN A 162 -14.16 -18.51 -8.71
C ASN A 162 -13.53 -17.26 -8.12
N TRP A 163 -13.39 -16.25 -8.97
CA TRP A 163 -12.94 -14.94 -8.57
C TRP A 163 -14.07 -14.11 -7.96
N PRO A 164 -13.82 -13.33 -6.88
CA PRO A 164 -14.84 -12.46 -6.27
C PRO A 164 -15.44 -11.41 -7.21
N GLY A 165 -14.73 -11.05 -8.28
CA GLY A 165 -15.19 -10.09 -9.29
C GLY A 165 -15.81 -10.71 -10.54
N ASP A 166 -15.81 -12.05 -10.66
CA ASP A 166 -16.38 -12.70 -11.85
C ASP A 166 -17.90 -12.75 -11.73
N LYS A 167 -18.60 -12.53 -12.85
CA LYS A 167 -20.06 -12.67 -12.93
C LYS A 167 -20.49 -14.12 -13.17
N PHE A 168 -19.68 -14.87 -13.91
CA PHE A 168 -19.96 -16.24 -14.34
C PHE A 168 -18.77 -17.15 -14.08
N CYS A 169 -19.06 -18.39 -13.74
CA CYS A 169 -18.08 -19.42 -13.55
C CYS A 169 -17.46 -19.78 -14.89
N PRO A 170 -16.14 -19.73 -15.02
CA PRO A 170 -15.51 -19.95 -16.30
C PRO A 170 -15.14 -21.43 -16.54
N GLU A 171 -15.52 -22.32 -15.63
CA GLU A 171 -15.53 -23.78 -15.82
C GLU A 171 -16.91 -24.29 -16.27
N CYS A 172 -18.01 -23.75 -15.74
CA CYS A 172 -19.36 -24.28 -15.99
C CYS A 172 -20.40 -23.26 -16.48
N GLY A 173 -20.04 -21.99 -16.65
CA GLY A 173 -20.93 -20.92 -17.10
C GLY A 173 -21.93 -20.41 -16.05
N ASN A 174 -22.11 -21.10 -14.91
CA ASN A 174 -23.10 -20.70 -13.90
C ASN A 174 -22.77 -19.36 -13.24
N PRO A 175 -23.78 -18.56 -12.86
CA PRO A 175 -23.56 -17.31 -12.15
C PRO A 175 -22.83 -17.55 -10.83
N ILE A 176 -21.92 -16.64 -10.48
CA ILE A 176 -21.19 -16.70 -9.22
C ILE A 176 -22.04 -16.09 -8.13
N VAL A 177 -22.28 -16.87 -7.09
CA VAL A 177 -23.03 -16.43 -5.91
C VAL A 177 -21.99 -15.96 -4.90
N VAL A 178 -21.76 -14.64 -4.81
CA VAL A 178 -20.90 -14.08 -3.78
C VAL A 178 -21.60 -14.31 -2.44
N ARG A 179 -21.25 -15.40 -1.74
CA ARG A 179 -21.72 -15.63 -0.38
C ARG A 179 -21.04 -14.60 0.52
N ALA A 180 -21.73 -13.50 0.77
CA ALA A 180 -21.40 -12.64 1.90
C ALA A 180 -21.46 -13.54 3.15
N ARG A 181 -20.30 -13.89 3.71
CA ARG A 181 -20.28 -14.52 5.05
C ARG A 181 -20.88 -13.49 6.00
N LYS A 182 -22.11 -13.76 6.45
CA LYS A 182 -22.72 -13.16 7.64
C LYS A 182 -21.71 -13.24 8.78
#